data_AF-A0A925NSK6-F1
#
_entry.id   AF-A0A925NSK6-F1
#
_cell.length_a   1.000
_cell.length_b   1.000
_cell.length_c   1.000
_cell.angle_alpha   90.00
_cell.angle_beta   90.00
_cell.angle_gamma   90.00
#
_symmetry.space_group_name_H-M   'P 1'
#
loop_
_entity.id
_entity.type
_entity.pdbx_description
1 polymer ?
#
loop_
_entity_poly.entity_id
_entity_poly.type
_entity_poly.pdbx_seq_one_letter_code
_entity_poly.pdbx_strand_id
1 'polypeptide(L)' 'MKSFVLKEEQFVTDADGKRLGVLPDVKTYERLGEAEEELADIRAYDAARPRVGTEIAAGNVVSLAEYRMKAKSP' A
#
# COMPACT_ATOMS: atom_id res chain seq x y z
N MET A 1 -21.59 11.73 22.88
CA MET A 1 -20.23 12.05 22.42
C MET A 1 -20.35 13.14 21.35
N LYS A 2 -19.75 14.32 21.53
CA LYS A 2 -19.72 15.36 20.49
C LYS A 2 -18.68 14.94 19.45
N SER A 3 -19.08 14.67 18.21
CA SER A 3 -18.12 14.51 17.12
C SER A 3 -17.58 15.90 16.75
N PHE A 4 -16.26 16.07 16.87
CA PHE A 4 -15.58 17.22 16.29
C PHE A 4 -15.29 16.85 14.84
N VAL A 5 -16.10 17.38 13.92
CA VAL A 5 -15.77 17.34 12.49
C VAL A 5 -14.75 18.46 12.27
N LEU A 6 -13.49 18.08 12.07
CA LEU A 6 -12.44 19.02 11.67
C LEU A 6 -12.75 19.51 10.26
N LYS A 7 -13.23 20.75 10.13
CA LYS A 7 -13.63 21.34 8.84
C LYS A 7 -12.50 22.08 8.12
N GLU A 8 -11.37 22.32 8.81
CA GLU A 8 -10.22 23.06 8.28
C GLU A 8 -8.94 22.27 8.55
N GLU A 9 -7.95 22.42 7.67
CA GLU A 9 -6.62 21.81 7.81
C GLU A 9 -5.98 22.25 9.14
N GLN A 10 -5.65 21.28 9.99
CA GLN A 10 -4.98 21.54 11.25
C GLN A 10 -3.47 21.38 11.11
N PHE A 11 -2.73 22.33 11.66
CA PHE A 11 -1.26 22.32 11.61
C PHE A 11 -0.69 22.15 13.02
N VAL A 12 0.40 21.39 13.12
CA VAL A 12 1.28 21.42 14.29
C VAL A 12 2.27 22.55 14.07
N THR A 13 2.39 23.46 15.05
CA THR A 13 3.32 24.60 14.99
C THR A 13 4.34 24.55 16.12
N ASP A 14 5.49 25.19 15.93
CA ASP A 14 6.44 25.47 17.01
C ASP A 14 6.00 26.67 17.87
N ALA A 15 6.85 27.06 18.83
CA ALA A 15 6.59 28.18 19.75
C ALA A 15 6.52 29.54 19.04
N ASP A 16 7.14 29.67 17.88
CA ASP A 16 7.14 30.90 17.06
C ASP A 16 5.98 30.91 16.04
N GLY A 17 5.12 29.89 16.06
CA GLY A 17 3.99 29.73 15.14
C GLY A 17 4.36 29.20 13.76
N LYS A 18 5.61 28.74 13.57
CA LYS A 18 6.03 28.12 12.30
C LYS A 18 5.44 26.72 12.19
N ARG A 19 4.87 26.41 11.03
CA ARG A 19 4.25 25.10 10.74
C ARG A 19 5.32 24.01 10.63
N LEU A 20 5.14 22.93 11.39
CA LEU A 20 5.99 21.74 11.39
C LEU A 20 5.31 20.55 10.72
N GLY A 21 3.97 20.49 10.71
CA GLY A 21 3.24 19.37 10.13
C GLY A 21 1.74 19.61 10.06
N VAL A 22 1.03 18.59 9.59
CA VAL A 22 -0.45 18.56 9.48
C VAL A 22 -0.98 17.49 10.43
N LEU A 23 -2.11 17.78 11.08
CA LEU A 23 -2.84 16.84 11.92
C LEU A 23 -4.09 16.35 11.17
N PRO A 24 -4.03 15.18 10.51
CA PRO A 24 -5.18 14.61 9.83
C PRO A 24 -6.18 14.01 10.82
N ASP A 25 -7.45 13.92 10.42
CA ASP A 25 -8.39 13.05 11.12
C ASP A 25 -8.02 11.57 10.89
N VAL A 26 -8.56 10.69 11.75
CA VAL A 26 -8.24 9.25 11.73
C VAL A 26 -8.55 8.63 10.37
N LYS A 27 -9.70 8.97 9.78
CA LYS A 27 -10.13 8.42 8.50
C LYS A 27 -9.16 8.80 7.37
N THR A 28 -8.66 10.03 7.39
CA THR A 28 -7.69 10.54 6.43
C THR A 28 -6.34 9.86 6.62
N TYR A 29 -5.90 9.67 7.87
CA TYR A 29 -4.69 8.93 8.18
C TYR A 29 -4.75 7.48 7.67
N GLU A 30 -5.84 6.76 7.96
CA GLU A 30 -6.04 5.38 7.53
C GLU A 30 -6.00 5.26 5.99
N ARG A 31 -6.73 6.13 5.29
CA ARG A 31 -6.71 6.18 3.81
C ARG A 31 -5.31 6.44 3.25
N LEU A 32 -4.52 7.30 3.89
CA LEU A 32 -3.15 7.57 3.45
C LEU A 32 -2.24 6.36 3.69
N GLY A 33 -2.44 5.63 4.79
CA GLY A 33 -1.76 4.37 5.06
C GLY A 33 -2.08 3.30 4.01
N GLU A 34 -3.36 3.08 3.73
CA GLU A 34 -3.81 2.13 2.68
C GLU A 34 -3.17 2.46 1.31
N ALA A 35 -3.13 3.75 0.94
CA ALA A 35 -2.52 4.18 -0.30
C ALA A 35 -0.99 3.99 -0.32
N GLU A 36 -0.33 4.07 0.84
CA GLU A 36 1.10 3.82 0.97
C GLU A 36 1.43 2.33 0.81
N GLU A 37 0.62 1.46 1.41
CA GLU A 37 0.71 0.00 1.23
C GLU A 37 0.50 -0.39 -0.23
N GLU A 38 -0.54 0.12 -0.90
CA GLU A 38 -0.77 -0.12 -2.33
C GLU A 38 0.40 0.36 -3.20
N LEU A 39 0.97 1.52 -2.87
CA LEU A 39 2.14 2.04 -3.58
C LEU A 39 3.37 1.15 -3.40
N ALA A 40 3.55 0.54 -2.22
CA ALA A 40 4.63 -0.41 -1.98
C ALA A 40 4.47 -1.67 -2.85
N ASP A 41 3.26 -2.19 -2.97
CA ASP A 41 2.94 -3.33 -3.83
C ASP A 41 3.21 -3.04 -5.32
N ILE A 42 2.82 -1.86 -5.80
CA ILE A 42 3.12 -1.42 -7.18
C ILE A 42 4.63 -1.38 -7.42
N ARG A 43 5.41 -0.82 -6.48
CA ARG A 43 6.87 -0.77 -6.60
C ARG A 43 7.50 -2.17 -6.59
N ALA A 44 7.00 -3.07 -5.75
CA ALA A 44 7.46 -4.45 -5.71
C ALA A 44 7.16 -5.18 -7.02
N TYR A 45 5.97 -4.96 -7.60
CA TYR A 45 5.62 -5.49 -8.91
C TYR A 45 6.54 -4.95 -10.01
N ASP A 46 6.74 -3.64 -10.09
CA ASP A 46 7.60 -3.03 -11.10
C ASP A 46 9.04 -3.54 -11.04
N ALA A 47 9.57 -3.75 -9.83
CA ALA A 47 10.90 -4.34 -9.63
C ALA A 47 10.95 -5.82 -10.04
N ALA A 48 9.89 -6.59 -9.80
CA ALA A 48 9.83 -8.02 -10.11
C ALA A 48 9.52 -8.31 -11.58
N ARG A 49 8.73 -7.45 -12.23
CA ARG A 49 8.14 -7.67 -13.56
C ARG A 49 9.17 -8.04 -14.65
N PRO A 50 10.36 -7.42 -14.75
CA PRO A 50 11.34 -7.79 -15.78
C PRO A 50 11.80 -9.24 -15.64
N ARG A 51 12.21 -9.65 -14.42
CA ARG A 51 12.67 -11.01 -14.14
C ARG A 51 11.55 -12.03 -14.35
N VAL A 52 10.37 -11.77 -13.80
CA VAL A 52 9.21 -12.64 -13.93
C VAL A 52 8.80 -12.79 -15.40
N GLY A 53 8.85 -11.71 -16.19
CA GLY A 53 8.60 -11.77 -17.63
C GLY A 53 9.57 -12.70 -18.37
N THR A 54 10.86 -12.70 -18.02
CA THR A 54 11.84 -13.64 -18.56
C THR A 54 11.54 -15.08 -18.15
N GLU A 55 11.14 -15.32 -16.90
CA GLU A 55 10.77 -16.65 -16.40
C GLU A 55 9.54 -17.20 -17.12
N ILE A 56 8.52 -16.36 -17.34
CA ILE A 56 7.33 -16.71 -18.12
C ILE A 56 7.72 -17.08 -19.56
N ALA A 57 8.55 -16.26 -20.22
CA ALA A 57 8.99 -16.53 -21.59
C ALA A 57 9.82 -17.82 -21.70
N ALA A 58 10.57 -18.16 -20.66
CA ALA A 58 11.33 -19.41 -20.56
C ALA A 58 10.46 -20.64 -20.22
N GLY A 59 9.15 -20.45 -19.97
CA GLY A 59 8.24 -21.53 -19.58
C GLY A 59 8.38 -21.97 -18.13
N ASN A 60 9.08 -21.20 -17.28
CA ASN A 60 9.24 -21.45 -15.85
C ASN A 60 7.99 -21.04 -15.07
N VAL A 61 6.85 -21.63 -15.43
CA VAL A 61 5.53 -21.33 -14.86
C VAL A 61 4.79 -22.62 -14.56
N VAL A 62 3.87 -22.54 -13.60
CA VAL A 62 2.88 -23.61 -13.38
C VAL A 62 1.50 -23.02 -13.62
N SER A 63 0.63 -23.79 -14.25
CA SER A 63 -0.77 -23.41 -14.38
C SER A 63 -1.48 -23.50 -13.03
N LEU A 64 -2.57 -22.75 -12.89
CA LEU A 64 -3.41 -22.79 -11.68
C LEU A 64 -3.97 -24.20 -11.43
N ALA A 65 -4.25 -24.97 -12.49
CA ALA A 65 -4.70 -26.35 -12.38
C ALA A 65 -3.61 -27.25 -11.78
N GLU A 66 -2.39 -27.18 -12.30
CA GLU A 66 -1.24 -27.95 -11.80
C GLU A 66 -0.90 -27.59 -10.34
N TYR A 67 -0.91 -26.30 -10.01
CA TYR A 67 -0.70 -25.83 -8.65
C TYR A 67 -1.74 -26.41 -7.68
N ARG A 68 -3.03 -26.35 -8.05
CA ARG A 68 -4.14 -26.88 -7.22
C ARG A 68 -4.11 -28.39 -7.08
N MET A 69 -3.62 -29.12 -8.09
CA MET A 69 -3.42 -30.57 -7.99
C MET A 69 -2.28 -30.91 -7.02
N LYS A 70 -1.18 -30.16 -7.07
CA LYS A 70 -0.06 -30.33 -6.12
C LYS A 70 -0.47 -29.99 -4.68
N ALA A 71 -1.21 -28.90 -4.47
CA ALA A 71 -1.68 -28.49 -3.14
C ALA A 71 -2.69 -29.47 -2.49
N LYS A 72 -3.29 -30.38 -3.27
CA LYS A 72 -4.21 -31.42 -2.80
C LYS A 72 -3.54 -32.78 -2.58
N SER A 73 -2.27 -32.92 -2.96
CA SER A 73 -1.51 -34.14 -2.68
C SER A 73 -0.83 -33.97 -1.31
N PRO A 74 -1.13 -34.83 -0.31
CA PRO A 74 -0.53 -34.77 1.03
C PRO A 74 0.97 -35.05 1.03
#